data_AF-A0A5Q4H918-F1
#
_entry.id   AF-A0A5Q4H918-F1
#
_cell.length_a   1.000
_cell.length_b   1.000
_cell.length_c   1.000
_cell.angle_alpha   90.00
_cell.angle_beta   90.00
_cell.angle_gamma   90.00
#
_symmetry.space_group_name_H-M   'P 1'
#
loop_
_entity.id
_entity.type
_entity.pdbx_description
1 polymer ?
#
loop_
_entity_poly.entity_id
_entity_poly.type
_entity_poly.pdbx_seq_one_letter_code
_entity_poly.pdbx_strand_id
1 'polypeptide(L)'
;MLELIRKSLLAGLGAGVITKEKAQQAAQELVDEGKLAADDAKQFVDRLLEGANEQREEFQASIRDAVRKALDSTDVASTEDLQIIKQRLADVELRLAALESRERQGGPPGQTFEAS
;
A
#
# COMPACT_ATOMS: atom_id res chain seq x y z
N MET A 1 28.06 18.64 -20.44
CA MET A 1 27.27 19.84 -20.81
C MET A 1 25.77 19.54 -20.85
N LEU A 2 25.29 18.70 -21.78
CA LEU A 2 23.86 18.33 -21.90
C LEU A 2 23.23 17.76 -20.61
N GLU A 3 23.94 16.87 -19.92
CA GLU A 3 23.56 16.31 -18.61
C GLU A 3 23.31 17.38 -17.54
N LEU A 4 24.11 18.45 -17.57
CA LEU A 4 24.03 19.54 -16.59
C LEU A 4 22.81 20.42 -16.84
N ILE A 5 22.52 20.71 -18.12
CA ILE A 5 21.34 21.45 -18.57
C ILE A 5 20.07 20.70 -18.21
N ARG A 6 20.06 19.37 -18.44
CA ARG A 6 18.95 18.49 -18.04
C ARG A 6 18.69 18.56 -16.55
N LYS A 7 19.75 18.44 -15.73
CA LYS A 7 19.67 18.51 -14.27
C LYS A 7 19.23 19.89 -13.78
N SER A 8 19.69 20.98 -14.40
CA SER A 8 19.29 22.34 -14.02
C SER A 8 17.85 22.68 -14.42
N LEU A 9 17.38 22.20 -15.58
CA LEU A 9 15.96 22.27 -15.93
C LEU A 9 15.14 21.50 -14.90
N LEU A 10 15.45 20.23 -14.67
CA LEU A 10 14.75 19.37 -13.71
C LEU A 10 14.74 19.96 -12.29
N ALA A 11 15.79 20.68 -11.90
CA ALA A 11 15.86 21.40 -10.63
C ALA A 11 14.97 22.67 -10.61
N GLY A 12 14.93 23.45 -11.69
CA GLY A 12 14.07 24.63 -11.84
C GLY A 12 12.57 24.31 -11.94
N LEU A 13 12.24 23.04 -12.22
CA LEU A 13 10.90 22.49 -12.28
C LEU A 13 10.39 22.00 -10.91
N GLY A 14 11.28 21.90 -9.92
CA GLY A 14 11.02 21.25 -8.64
C GLY A 14 11.30 19.75 -8.74
N ALA A 15 12.27 19.28 -7.97
CA ALA A 15 12.88 17.95 -8.05
C ALA A 15 11.95 16.75 -7.76
N GLY A 16 10.62 16.95 -7.66
CA GLY A 16 9.67 15.90 -7.28
C GLY A 16 8.56 15.61 -8.30
N VAL A 17 8.29 16.49 -9.26
CA VAL A 17 7.11 16.35 -10.13
C VAL A 17 7.43 16.73 -11.56
N ILE A 18 7.65 15.71 -12.40
CA ILE A 18 7.56 15.86 -13.85
C ILE A 18 6.07 15.90 -14.21
N THR A 19 5.62 17.01 -14.79
CA THR A 19 4.29 17.15 -15.40
C THR A 19 4.42 17.23 -16.92
N LYS A 20 3.31 17.04 -17.62
CA LYS A 20 3.24 17.14 -19.08
C LYS A 20 3.70 18.51 -19.58
N GLU A 21 3.29 19.59 -18.92
CA GLU A 21 3.67 20.96 -19.27
C GLU A 21 5.19 21.15 -19.15
N LYS A 22 5.79 20.60 -18.11
CA LYS A 22 7.23 20.72 -17.87
C LYS A 22 8.06 19.86 -18.82
N ALA A 23 7.56 18.67 -19.18
CA ALA A 23 8.16 17.85 -20.22
C ALA A 23 8.08 18.54 -21.60
N GLN A 24 6.94 19.16 -21.93
CA GLN A 24 6.77 19.94 -23.16
C GLN A 24 7.71 21.15 -23.20
N GLN A 25 7.85 21.88 -22.10
CA GLN A 25 8.79 22.99 -21.99
C GLN A 25 10.24 22.52 -22.23
N ALA A 26 10.65 21.43 -21.60
CA ALA A 26 11.99 20.85 -21.78
C ALA A 26 12.22 20.37 -23.22
N ALA A 27 11.20 19.81 -23.88
CA ALA A 27 11.28 19.42 -25.28
C ALA A 27 11.43 20.64 -26.19
N GLN A 28 10.68 21.72 -25.93
CA GLN A 28 10.74 22.95 -26.71
C GLN A 28 12.12 23.61 -26.61
N GLU A 29 12.68 23.72 -25.41
CA GLU A 29 14.03 24.27 -25.21
C GLU A 29 15.10 23.46 -25.98
N LEU A 30 14.97 22.14 -26.03
CA LEU A 30 15.88 21.30 -26.81
C LEU A 30 15.72 21.49 -28.33
N VAL A 31 14.51 21.79 -28.80
CA VAL A 31 14.27 22.13 -30.22
C VAL A 31 14.86 23.50 -30.54
N ASP A 32 14.64 24.49 -29.67
CA ASP A 32 15.15 25.86 -29.86
C ASP A 32 16.68 25.90 -29.84
N GLU A 33 17.32 25.06 -29.02
CA GLU A 33 18.76 24.87 -28.99
C GLU A 33 19.30 24.03 -30.18
N GLY A 34 18.42 23.52 -31.05
CA GLY A 34 18.77 22.68 -32.20
C GLY A 34 19.26 21.28 -31.83
N LYS A 35 19.02 20.83 -30.58
CA LYS A 35 19.46 19.54 -30.04
C LYS A 35 18.42 18.43 -30.21
N LEU A 36 17.19 18.79 -30.58
CA LEU A 36 16.09 17.87 -30.85
C LEU A 36 15.35 18.34 -32.10
N ALA A 37 14.99 17.41 -32.99
CA ALA A 37 14.13 17.76 -34.12
C ALA A 37 12.70 18.03 -33.62
N ALA A 38 12.00 18.97 -34.27
CA ALA A 38 10.62 19.30 -33.92
C ALA A 38 9.69 18.07 -34.00
N ASP A 39 9.95 17.17 -34.96
CA ASP A 39 9.19 15.93 -35.14
C ASP A 39 9.42 14.93 -33.99
N ASP A 40 10.61 14.94 -33.38
CA ASP A 40 10.99 14.05 -32.28
C ASP A 40 10.56 14.58 -30.89
N ALA A 41 10.13 15.84 -30.81
CA ALA A 41 9.77 16.50 -29.56
C ALA A 41 8.64 15.77 -28.82
N LYS A 42 7.61 15.30 -29.55
CA LYS A 42 6.52 14.52 -28.97
C LYS A 42 7.02 13.21 -28.34
N GLN A 43 7.85 12.47 -29.08
CA GLN A 43 8.36 11.18 -28.61
C GLN A 43 9.25 11.35 -27.37
N PHE A 44 10.01 12.44 -27.30
CA PHE A 44 10.79 12.78 -26.12
C PHE A 44 9.92 13.04 -24.89
N VAL A 45 8.84 13.83 -25.05
CA VAL A 45 7.86 14.09 -23.97
C VAL A 45 7.24 12.79 -23.47
N ASP A 46 6.79 11.93 -24.38
CA ASP A 46 6.14 10.67 -24.02
C ASP A 46 7.08 9.76 -23.22
N ARG A 47 8.33 9.58 -23.68
CA ARG A 47 9.34 8.78 -22.95
C ARG A 47 9.67 9.35 -21.57
N LEU A 48 9.70 10.67 -21.43
CA LEU A 48 9.92 11.34 -20.15
C LEU A 48 8.79 11.07 -19.16
N LEU A 49 7.55 11.12 -19.63
CA LEU A 49 6.36 10.87 -18.81
C LEU A 49 6.23 9.39 -18.45
N GLU A 50 6.55 8.50 -19.39
CA GLU A 50 6.55 7.05 -19.17
C GLU A 50 7.59 6.66 -18.12
N GLY A 51 8.84 7.10 -18.27
CA GLY A 51 9.88 6.84 -17.27
C GLY A 51 9.59 7.47 -15.91
N ALA A 52 8.88 8.61 -15.87
CA ALA A 52 8.44 9.20 -14.61
C ALA A 52 7.35 8.37 -13.91
N ASN A 53 6.46 7.73 -14.67
CA ASN A 53 5.44 6.84 -14.11
C ASN A 53 6.05 5.54 -13.58
N GLU A 54 6.96 4.90 -14.32
CA GLU A 54 7.67 3.71 -13.86
C GLU A 54 8.45 4.00 -12.56
N GLN A 55 9.20 5.10 -12.51
CA GLN A 55 9.93 5.49 -11.29
C GLN A 55 8.98 5.76 -10.11
N ARG A 56 7.79 6.32 -10.36
CA ARG A 56 6.78 6.52 -9.31
C ARG A 56 6.23 5.20 -8.79
N GLU A 57 5.97 4.24 -9.65
CA GLU A 57 5.48 2.91 -9.25
C GLU A 57 6.53 2.16 -8.42
N GLU A 58 7.78 2.14 -8.88
CA GLU A 58 8.89 1.52 -8.16
C GLU A 58 9.13 2.19 -6.79
N PHE A 59 9.10 3.53 -6.75
CA PHE A 59 9.22 4.28 -5.50
C PHE A 59 8.04 4.00 -4.55
N GLN A 60 6.81 3.94 -5.05
CA GLN A 60 5.64 3.62 -4.24
C GLN A 60 5.71 2.18 -3.70
N ALA A 61 6.20 1.22 -4.49
CA ALA A 61 6.42 -0.15 -4.05
C ALA A 61 7.46 -0.22 -2.93
N SER A 62 8.60 0.47 -3.11
CA SER A 62 9.66 0.57 -2.10
C SER A 62 9.16 1.19 -0.79
N ILE A 63 8.35 2.25 -0.86
CA ILE A 63 7.72 2.84 0.33
C ILE A 63 6.77 1.84 1.00
N ARG A 64 5.91 1.15 0.25
CA ARG A 64 4.99 0.15 0.83
C ARG A 64 5.76 -0.94 1.55
N ASP A 65 6.83 -1.44 0.96
CA ASP A 65 7.70 -2.45 1.58
C ASP A 65 8.41 -1.92 2.82
N ALA A 66 8.91 -0.69 2.79
CA ALA A 66 9.52 -0.05 3.95
C ALA A 66 8.52 0.13 5.10
N VAL A 67 7.31 0.59 4.79
CA VAL A 67 6.22 0.73 5.78
C VAL A 67 5.81 -0.63 6.31
N ARG A 68 5.66 -1.64 5.45
CA ARG A 68 5.31 -3.00 5.87
C ARG A 68 6.37 -3.58 6.80
N LYS A 69 7.66 -3.48 6.45
CA LYS A 69 8.77 -3.91 7.32
C LYS A 69 8.81 -3.15 8.65
N ALA A 70 8.54 -1.84 8.63
CA ALA A 70 8.47 -1.05 9.85
C ALA A 70 7.32 -1.52 10.76
N LEU A 71 6.14 -1.78 10.18
CA LEU A 71 4.99 -2.33 10.89
C LEU A 71 5.27 -3.74 11.43
N ASP A 72 5.87 -4.63 10.63
CA ASP A 72 6.28 -5.97 11.05
C ASP A 72 7.34 -5.95 12.18
N SER A 73 8.15 -4.88 12.24
CA SER A 73 9.14 -4.67 13.31
C SER A 73 8.57 -4.06 14.59
N THR A 74 7.31 -3.65 14.56
CA THR A 74 6.54 -3.21 15.73
C THR A 74 5.52 -4.27 16.12
N ASP A 75 5.19 -4.36 17.41
CA ASP A 75 4.22 -5.34 17.96
C ASP A 75 2.74 -4.98 17.60
N VAL A 76 2.52 -4.42 16.41
CA VAL A 76 1.22 -3.92 15.94
C VAL A 76 0.56 -5.01 15.10
N ALA A 77 -0.48 -5.61 15.66
CA ALA A 77 -1.28 -6.62 14.96
C ALA A 77 -1.89 -6.06 13.67
N SER A 78 -1.78 -6.81 12.57
CA SER A 78 -2.40 -6.43 11.30
C SER A 78 -3.93 -6.56 11.36
N THR A 79 -4.63 -6.00 10.38
CA THR A 79 -6.09 -6.17 10.27
C THR A 79 -6.47 -7.64 10.06
N GLU A 80 -5.61 -8.41 9.41
CA GLU A 80 -5.79 -9.84 9.16
C GLU A 80 -5.62 -10.65 10.46
N ASP A 81 -4.62 -10.31 11.27
CA ASP A 81 -4.45 -10.89 12.63
C ASP A 81 -5.68 -10.63 13.50
N LEU A 82 -6.22 -9.41 13.46
CA LEU A 82 -7.45 -9.06 14.18
C LEU A 82 -8.67 -9.85 13.69
N GLN A 83 -8.77 -10.15 12.38
CA GLN A 83 -9.84 -11.01 11.87
C GLN A 83 -9.70 -12.45 12.35
N ILE A 84 -8.48 -13.00 12.33
CA ILE A 84 -8.20 -14.35 12.82
C ILE A 84 -8.57 -14.45 14.31
N ILE A 85 -8.17 -13.45 15.11
CA ILE A 85 -8.51 -13.39 16.54
C ILE A 85 -10.03 -13.32 16.74
N LYS A 86 -10.76 -12.50 15.97
CA LYS A 86 -12.23 -12.41 16.04
C LYS A 86 -12.91 -13.74 15.70
N GLN A 87 -12.46 -14.45 14.66
CA GLN A 87 -13.00 -15.77 14.31
C GLN A 87 -12.76 -16.78 15.42
N ARG A 88 -11.54 -16.83 15.97
CA ARG A 88 -11.22 -17.73 17.08
C ARG A 88 -12.03 -17.41 18.33
N LEU A 89 -12.24 -16.13 18.62
CA LEU A 89 -13.08 -15.70 19.74
C LEU A 89 -14.53 -16.17 19.55
N ALA A 90 -15.09 -16.00 18.36
CA ALA A 90 -16.43 -16.48 18.05
C ALA A 90 -16.58 -18.01 18.18
N ASP A 91 -15.58 -18.79 17.75
CA ASP A 91 -15.58 -20.26 17.94
C ASP A 91 -15.57 -20.64 19.43
N VAL A 92 -14.73 -19.94 20.22
CA VAL A 92 -14.64 -20.17 21.66
C VAL A 92 -15.95 -19.80 22.36
N GLU A 93 -16.54 -18.65 22.01
CA GLU A 93 -17.85 -18.21 22.54
C GLU A 93 -18.96 -19.21 22.22
N LEU A 94 -18.98 -19.75 21.00
CA LEU A 94 -19.95 -20.77 20.58
C LEU A 94 -19.81 -22.06 21.40
N ARG A 95 -18.56 -22.52 21.59
CA ARG A 95 -18.26 -23.73 22.36
C ARG A 95 -18.59 -23.54 23.84
N LEU A 96 -18.33 -22.36 24.39
CA LEU A 96 -18.70 -22.01 25.76
C LEU A 96 -20.22 -22.04 25.94
N ALA A 97 -20.97 -21.40 25.04
CA ALA A 97 -22.44 -21.41 25.08
C ALA A 97 -23.02 -22.84 24.99
N ALA A 98 -22.42 -23.71 24.18
CA ALA A 98 -22.82 -25.11 24.08
C ALA A 98 -22.54 -25.90 25.38
N LEU A 99 -21.41 -25.63 26.04
CA LEU A 99 -21.05 -26.25 27.33
C LEU A 99 -21.96 -25.75 28.47
N GLU A 100 -22.21 -24.44 28.55
CA GLU A 100 -23.13 -23.86 29.54
C GLU A 100 -24.56 -24.40 29.37
N SER A 101 -24.99 -24.59 28.13
CA SER A 101 -26.29 -25.21 27.82
C SER A 101 -26.34 -26.68 28.25
N ARG A 102 -25.21 -27.39 28.16
CA ARG A 102 -25.08 -28.79 28.61
C ARG A 102 -25.06 -28.92 30.13
N GLU A 103 -24.39 -28.00 30.84
CA GLU A 103 -24.39 -27.97 32.31
C GLU A 103 -25.79 -27.62 32.86
N ARG A 104 -26.52 -26.71 32.21
CA ARG A 104 -27.93 -26.42 32.59
C ARG A 104 -28.89 -27.57 32.30
N GLN A 105 -28.63 -28.38 31.27
CA GLN A 105 -29.45 -29.56 30.94
C GLN A 105 -29.02 -30.83 31.71
N GLY A 106 -27.85 -30.82 32.35
CA GLY A 106 -27.27 -31.93 33.10
C GLY A 106 -27.30 -31.74 34.62
N GLY A 107 -28.35 -31.14 35.18
CA GLY A 107 -28.56 -31.09 36.63
C GLY A 107 -28.46 -32.50 37.26
N PRO A 108 -27.89 -32.65 38.46
CA PRO A 108 -27.41 -33.93 38.98
C PRO A 108 -28.56 -34.96 39.11
N PRO A 109 -28.35 -36.23 38.71
CA PRO A 109 -29.30 -37.29 39.02
C PRO A 109 -29.16 -37.65 40.50
N GLY A 110 -30.23 -37.40 41.26
CA GLY A 110 -30.41 -38.00 42.58
C GLY A 110 -30.55 -36.99 43.70
N GLN A 111 -31.78 -36.50 43.90
CA GLN A 111 -32.48 -36.58 45.19
C GLN A 111 -33.98 -36.73 44.89
N THR A 112 -34.36 -37.86 44.28
CA THR A 112 -35.67 -38.47 44.51
C THR A 112 -35.44 -39.65 45.44
N PHE A 113 -36.42 -39.91 46.31
CA PHE A 113 -36.40 -40.70 47.55
C PHE A 113 -35.98 -39.88 48.78
N GLU A 114 -36.79 -39.73 49.83
CA GLU A 114 -37.89 -40.58 50.30
C GLU A 114 -39.16 -39.77 50.64
N ALA A 115 -40.29 -40.37 50.26
CA ALA A 115 -41.57 -40.11 50.88
C ALA A 115 -41.59 -40.77 52.27
N SER A 116 -42.04 -40.04 53.29
CA SER A 116 -42.93 -40.50 54.39
C SER A 116 -43.17 -39.35 55.36
#